data_AF-A0A962XA73-F1
#
_entry.id   AF-A0A962XA73-F1
#
_cell.length_a   1.000
_cell.length_b   1.000
_cell.length_c   1.000
_cell.angle_alpha   90.00
_cell.angle_beta   90.00
_cell.angle_gamma   90.00
#
_symmetry.space_group_name_H-M   'P 1'
#
loop_
_entity.id
_entity.type
_entity.pdbx_description
1 polymer ?
#
loop_
_entity_poly.entity_id
_entity_poly.type
_entity_poly.pdbx_seq_one_letter_code
_entity_poly.pdbx_strand_id
1 'polypeptide(L)'
;MKRLLNIDESKLFDQLKQAETSDPTARDQLAGNVRWVVKQAETISRWIICRLPQYTLHDDTHLFNMLSIMEALLPEETLRQLTPLECALCILAAFTHDLGMVMLDEDVQKYQDTIGTPENQEWRRHCNAYPEELRQIERWKKIRDREPDRANEASRRVGYLEGHLLAEFIRKRHADPLDPILHWLNRLEEEATNQALFCYGHFNFKRYLAQIGVSHGQRVSWLRETLVQGGKEDSFRRLAGGEQVNLAFPGLLVRLADIMDFDAS
;
A
#
# COMPACT_ATOMS: atom_id res chain seq x y z
N MET A 1 18.62 4.82 13.43
CA MET A 1 18.15 4.59 12.06
C MET A 1 18.40 5.86 11.26
N LYS A 2 19.00 5.78 10.07
CA LYS A 2 19.13 6.94 9.18
C LYS A 2 17.76 7.19 8.56
N ARG A 3 17.23 8.41 8.64
CA ARG A 3 16.01 8.79 7.93
C ARG A 3 16.35 9.02 6.46
N LEU A 4 15.68 8.32 5.56
CA LEU A 4 15.79 8.52 4.12
C LEU A 4 14.86 9.66 3.69
N LEU A 5 15.31 10.49 2.75
CA LEU A 5 14.49 11.54 2.12
C LEU A 5 14.41 11.38 0.60
N ASN A 6 15.22 10.48 0.05
CA ASN A 6 15.28 10.19 -1.38
C ASN A 6 15.68 8.72 -1.55
N ILE A 7 15.13 8.05 -2.56
CA ILE A 7 15.49 6.70 -2.96
C ILE A 7 16.98 6.55 -3.28
N ASP A 8 17.66 7.62 -3.71
CA ASP A 8 19.11 7.59 -3.95
C ASP A 8 19.95 7.38 -2.69
N GLU A 9 19.37 7.57 -1.51
CA GLU A 9 20.04 7.33 -0.23
C GLU A 9 19.87 5.88 0.27
N SER A 10 19.04 5.09 -0.41
CA SER A 10 18.66 3.72 -0.05
C SER A 10 19.76 2.73 -0.40
N LYS A 11 20.17 1.93 0.59
CA LYS A 11 21.05 0.78 0.39
C LYS A 11 20.42 -0.29 -0.49
N LEU A 12 19.12 -0.52 -0.37
CA LEU A 12 18.39 -1.46 -1.24
C LEU A 12 18.42 -1.00 -2.69
N PHE A 13 18.29 0.30 -2.93
CA PHE A 13 18.35 0.85 -4.29
C PHE A 13 19.78 0.85 -4.85
N ASP A 14 20.79 1.08 -4.01
CA ASP A 14 22.18 0.90 -4.40
C ASP A 14 22.50 -0.55 -4.74
N GLN A 15 22.05 -1.51 -3.94
CA GLN A 15 22.17 -2.93 -4.22
C GLN A 15 21.44 -3.30 -5.52
N LEU A 16 20.22 -2.80 -5.77
CA LEU A 16 19.50 -3.02 -7.02
C LEU A 16 20.33 -2.61 -8.26
N LYS A 17 21.05 -1.49 -8.19
CA LYS A 17 21.88 -0.99 -9.30
C LYS A 17 23.20 -1.77 -9.45
N GLN A 18 23.72 -2.36 -8.38
CA GLN A 18 25.07 -2.94 -8.34
C GLN A 18 25.09 -4.46 -8.37
N ALA A 19 23.97 -5.11 -8.02
CA ALA A 19 23.86 -6.56 -7.98
C ALA A 19 24.28 -7.17 -9.33
N GLU A 20 25.04 -8.26 -9.23
CA GLU A 20 25.36 -9.12 -10.37
C GLU A 20 24.08 -9.68 -10.95
N THR A 21 24.02 -9.79 -12.28
CA THR A 21 22.83 -10.24 -13.02
C THR A 21 23.27 -10.81 -14.37
N SER A 22 22.54 -11.81 -14.86
CA SER A 22 22.70 -12.30 -16.24
C SER A 22 22.19 -11.32 -17.29
N ASP A 23 21.35 -10.36 -16.91
CA ASP A 23 20.79 -9.32 -17.79
C ASP A 23 20.95 -7.92 -17.16
N PRO A 24 22.07 -7.23 -17.43
CA PRO A 24 22.31 -5.87 -16.95
C PRO A 24 21.32 -4.84 -17.51
N THR A 25 20.86 -5.03 -18.75
CA THR A 25 19.88 -4.12 -19.38
C THR A 25 18.53 -4.19 -18.68
N ALA A 26 18.04 -5.40 -18.39
CA ALA A 26 16.80 -5.57 -17.61
C ALA A 26 16.92 -4.99 -16.20
N ARG A 27 18.09 -5.10 -15.55
CA ARG A 27 18.33 -4.52 -14.23
C ARG A 27 18.28 -2.99 -14.28
N ASP A 28 18.94 -2.36 -15.25
CA ASP A 28 18.96 -0.90 -15.37
C ASP A 28 17.57 -0.36 -15.71
N GLN A 29 16.80 -1.06 -16.55
CA GLN A 29 15.38 -0.77 -16.79
C GLN A 29 14.55 -0.90 -15.52
N LEU A 30 14.73 -1.98 -14.75
CA LEU A 30 14.05 -2.18 -13.47
C LEU A 30 14.35 -1.06 -12.49
N ALA A 31 15.61 -0.63 -12.36
CA ALA A 31 15.98 0.50 -11.51
C ALA A 31 15.31 1.82 -11.93
N GLY A 32 15.22 2.07 -13.24
CA GLY A 32 14.47 3.21 -13.80
C GLY A 32 12.98 3.15 -13.46
N ASN A 33 12.35 1.99 -13.65
CA ASN A 33 10.94 1.76 -13.33
C ASN A 33 10.67 1.94 -11.83
N VAL A 34 11.51 1.36 -10.95
CA VAL A 34 11.39 1.50 -9.50
C VAL A 34 11.42 2.97 -9.08
N ARG A 35 12.39 3.75 -9.60
CA ARG A 35 12.47 5.19 -9.31
C ARG A 35 11.21 5.94 -9.74
N TRP A 36 10.68 5.62 -10.93
CA TRP A 36 9.47 6.25 -11.42
C TRP A 36 8.27 5.92 -10.54
N VAL A 37 8.06 4.65 -10.19
CA VAL A 37 6.95 4.22 -9.33
C VAL A 37 7.04 4.84 -7.94
N VAL A 38 8.23 4.89 -7.35
CA VAL A 38 8.46 5.52 -6.04
C VAL A 38 8.00 6.98 -6.06
N LYS A 39 8.42 7.75 -7.08
CA LYS A 39 8.01 9.15 -7.21
C LYS A 39 6.49 9.33 -7.36
N GLN A 40 5.83 8.44 -8.10
CA GLN A 40 4.37 8.49 -8.22
C GLN A 40 3.68 8.10 -6.92
N ALA A 41 4.17 7.06 -6.24
CA ALA A 41 3.64 6.62 -4.96
C ALA A 41 3.72 7.72 -3.88
N GLU A 42 4.82 8.49 -3.82
CA GLU A 42 4.94 9.67 -2.94
C GLU A 42 3.86 10.73 -3.23
N THR A 43 3.47 10.90 -4.49
CA THR A 43 2.41 11.83 -4.87
C THR A 43 1.03 11.26 -4.54
N ILE A 44 0.83 9.97 -4.79
CA ILE A 44 -0.44 9.28 -4.59
C ILE A 44 -0.76 9.12 -3.10
N SER A 45 0.23 8.84 -2.26
CA SER A 45 0.04 8.62 -0.81
C SER A 45 -0.53 9.84 -0.10
N ARG A 46 -0.22 11.06 -0.56
CA ARG A 46 -0.81 12.30 -0.03
C ARG A 46 -2.33 12.35 -0.13
N TRP A 47 -2.93 11.65 -1.10
CA TRP A 47 -4.40 11.57 -1.20
C TRP A 47 -5.03 10.73 -0.08
N ILE A 48 -4.28 9.80 0.51
CA ILE A 48 -4.71 9.02 1.68
C ILE A 48 -4.99 9.98 2.84
N ILE A 49 -4.04 10.89 3.13
CA ILE A 49 -4.15 11.86 4.23
C ILE A 49 -5.28 12.87 4.00
N CYS A 50 -5.44 13.38 2.78
CA CYS A 50 -6.48 14.35 2.46
C CYS A 50 -7.89 13.85 2.83
N ARG A 51 -8.13 12.54 2.79
CA ARG A 51 -9.45 11.95 3.08
C ARG A 51 -9.56 11.31 4.45
N LEU A 52 -8.43 10.91 5.05
CA LEU A 52 -8.37 10.25 6.36
C LEU A 52 -7.52 11.04 7.38
N PRO A 53 -7.76 12.34 7.60
CA PRO A 53 -6.88 13.19 8.41
C PRO A 53 -6.83 12.78 9.90
N GLN A 54 -7.78 11.95 10.34
CA GLN A 54 -7.86 11.42 11.71
C GLN A 54 -7.01 10.15 11.94
N TYR A 55 -6.33 9.64 10.91
CA TYR A 55 -5.43 8.48 11.00
C TYR A 55 -4.00 8.86 10.61
N THR A 56 -3.05 7.96 10.88
CA THR A 56 -1.60 8.17 10.84
C THR A 56 -1.09 8.87 9.57
N LEU A 57 0.09 9.49 9.67
CA LEU A 57 0.80 10.14 8.57
C LEU A 57 1.17 9.08 7.51
N HIS A 58 0.27 8.75 6.60
CA HIS A 58 0.56 7.89 5.44
C HIS A 58 1.05 8.73 4.25
N ASP A 59 1.96 9.67 4.49
CA ASP A 59 2.62 10.48 3.45
C ASP A 59 3.95 9.83 3.04
N ASP A 60 4.70 10.55 2.21
CA ASP A 60 6.07 10.25 1.86
C ASP A 60 6.97 9.96 3.08
N THR A 61 6.74 10.59 4.24
CA THR A 61 7.51 10.30 5.46
C THR A 61 7.33 8.86 5.89
N HIS A 62 6.10 8.35 5.94
CA HIS A 62 5.85 6.94 6.27
C HIS A 62 6.49 6.00 5.24
N LEU A 63 6.37 6.28 3.94
CA LEU A 63 6.98 5.43 2.90
C LEU A 63 8.51 5.33 3.04
N PHE A 64 9.19 6.44 3.34
CA PHE A 64 10.64 6.45 3.56
C PHE A 64 11.04 5.88 4.94
N ASN A 65 10.23 6.05 5.97
CA ASN A 65 10.43 5.41 7.27
C ASN A 65 10.36 3.89 7.12
N MET A 66 9.35 3.39 6.42
CA MET A 66 9.20 1.98 6.06
C MET A 66 10.46 1.44 5.39
N LEU A 67 10.94 2.09 4.34
CA LEU A 67 12.17 1.67 3.67
C LEU A 67 13.39 1.72 4.61
N SER A 68 13.49 2.73 5.47
CA SER A 68 14.57 2.87 6.46
C SER A 68 14.57 1.75 7.49
N ILE A 69 13.38 1.32 7.95
CA ILE A 69 13.21 0.21 8.90
C ILE A 69 13.58 -1.11 8.20
N MET A 70 13.09 -1.32 6.97
CA MET A 70 13.43 -2.50 6.17
C MET A 70 14.96 -2.62 6.02
N GLU A 71 15.67 -1.53 5.70
CA GLU A 71 17.13 -1.53 5.61
C GLU A 71 17.83 -1.76 6.95
N ALA A 72 17.27 -1.27 8.06
CA ALA A 72 17.82 -1.49 9.39
C ALA A 72 17.67 -2.95 9.86
N LEU A 73 16.62 -3.64 9.41
CA LEU A 73 16.38 -5.06 9.68
C LEU A 73 17.28 -5.98 8.84
N LEU A 74 17.87 -5.49 7.75
CA LEU A 74 18.72 -6.25 6.85
C LEU A 74 20.20 -6.19 7.27
N PRO A 75 20.82 -7.32 7.66
CA PRO A 75 22.26 -7.39 7.80
C PRO A 75 22.94 -7.12 6.46
N GLU A 76 24.11 -6.46 6.48
CA GLU A 76 24.88 -6.11 5.27
C GLU A 76 25.29 -7.36 4.45
N GLU A 77 25.47 -8.51 5.12
CA GLU A 77 25.70 -9.79 4.44
C GLU A 77 24.48 -10.26 3.65
N THR A 78 23.28 -10.17 4.25
CA THR A 78 22.02 -10.54 3.58
C THR A 78 21.70 -9.59 2.44
N LEU A 79 21.87 -8.28 2.65
CA LEU A 79 21.64 -7.27 1.62
C LEU A 79 22.44 -7.56 0.35
N ARG A 80 23.74 -7.89 0.49
CA ARG A 80 24.63 -8.19 -0.65
C ARG A 80 24.25 -9.47 -1.41
N GLN A 81 23.45 -10.34 -0.83
CA GLN A 81 22.95 -11.57 -1.45
C GLN A 81 21.61 -11.38 -2.18
N LEU A 82 20.95 -10.22 -2.00
CA LEU A 82 19.67 -9.97 -2.66
C LEU A 82 19.85 -9.74 -4.16
N THR A 83 19.02 -10.42 -4.93
CA THR A 83 18.89 -10.22 -6.38
C THR A 83 18.32 -8.83 -6.69
N PRO A 84 18.51 -8.32 -7.92
CA PRO A 84 17.84 -7.10 -8.37
C PRO A 84 16.34 -7.10 -8.10
N LEU A 85 15.64 -8.19 -8.45
CA LEU A 85 14.20 -8.23 -8.28
C LEU A 85 13.76 -8.28 -6.81
N GLU A 86 14.50 -8.96 -5.92
CA GLU A 86 14.21 -8.92 -4.47
C GLU A 86 14.36 -7.50 -3.92
N CYS A 87 15.42 -6.78 -4.30
CA CYS A 87 15.62 -5.39 -3.90
C CYS A 87 14.48 -4.49 -4.41
N ALA A 88 14.14 -4.62 -5.69
CA ALA A 88 13.03 -3.88 -6.29
C ALA A 88 11.70 -4.17 -5.60
N LEU A 89 11.38 -5.43 -5.31
CA LEU A 89 10.15 -5.81 -4.61
C LEU A 89 10.11 -5.28 -3.17
N CYS A 90 11.23 -5.23 -2.46
CA CYS A 90 11.29 -4.62 -1.12
C CYS A 90 10.93 -3.13 -1.18
N ILE A 91 11.58 -2.39 -2.10
CA ILE A 91 11.34 -0.95 -2.28
C ILE A 91 9.90 -0.72 -2.74
N LEU A 92 9.46 -1.39 -3.80
CA LEU A 92 8.12 -1.21 -4.35
C LEU A 92 7.05 -1.58 -3.32
N ALA A 93 7.24 -2.63 -2.52
CA ALA A 93 6.29 -2.99 -1.47
C ALA A 93 6.17 -1.88 -0.43
N ALA A 94 7.28 -1.31 0.06
CA ALA A 94 7.23 -0.20 1.01
C ALA A 94 6.40 0.98 0.47
N PHE A 95 6.56 1.31 -0.81
CA PHE A 95 5.88 2.44 -1.43
C PHE A 95 4.46 2.15 -1.93
N THR A 96 4.06 0.88 -2.07
CA THR A 96 2.79 0.52 -2.70
C THR A 96 1.84 -0.29 -1.85
N HIS A 97 2.26 -0.77 -0.66
CA HIS A 97 1.43 -1.64 0.17
C HIS A 97 0.10 -1.00 0.61
N ASP A 98 0.10 0.33 0.82
CA ASP A 98 -1.06 1.10 1.22
C ASP A 98 -1.81 1.80 0.08
N LEU A 99 -1.47 1.51 -1.19
CA LEU A 99 -2.25 2.07 -2.31
C LEU A 99 -3.73 1.64 -2.25
N GLY A 100 -4.04 0.52 -1.59
CA GLY A 100 -5.42 0.11 -1.32
C GLY A 100 -6.20 1.06 -0.39
N MET A 101 -5.52 1.96 0.34
CA MET A 101 -6.16 2.98 1.18
C MET A 101 -6.52 4.24 0.39
N VAL A 102 -5.97 4.40 -0.82
CA VAL A 102 -6.22 5.59 -1.64
C VAL A 102 -7.62 5.51 -2.22
N MET A 103 -8.45 6.47 -1.83
CA MET A 103 -9.82 6.60 -2.30
C MET A 103 -9.95 7.84 -3.18
N LEU A 104 -10.56 7.69 -4.36
CA LEU A 104 -11.00 8.82 -5.17
C LEU A 104 -12.46 9.17 -4.82
N ASP A 105 -12.94 10.35 -5.26
CA ASP A 105 -14.32 10.78 -5.00
C ASP A 105 -15.33 9.78 -5.57
N GLU A 106 -15.02 9.26 -6.75
CA GLU A 106 -15.81 8.25 -7.43
C GLU A 106 -15.95 6.97 -6.59
N ASP A 107 -14.90 6.59 -5.84
CA ASP A 107 -14.94 5.39 -5.01
C ASP A 107 -15.79 5.61 -3.76
N VAL A 108 -15.70 6.78 -3.13
CA VAL A 108 -16.58 7.13 -2.00
C VAL A 108 -18.04 7.14 -2.44
N GLN A 109 -18.35 7.71 -3.59
CA GLN A 109 -19.70 7.74 -4.16
C GLN A 109 -20.25 6.33 -4.42
N LYS A 110 -19.42 5.40 -4.93
CA LYS A 110 -19.83 3.99 -5.13
C LYS A 110 -20.31 3.35 -3.82
N TYR A 111 -19.66 3.64 -2.70
CA TYR A 111 -20.05 3.12 -1.39
C TYR A 111 -21.26 3.84 -0.80
N GLN A 112 -21.34 5.17 -0.92
CA GLN A 112 -22.32 5.96 -0.17
C GLN A 112 -23.63 6.17 -0.93
N ASP A 113 -23.56 6.39 -2.24
CA ASP A 113 -24.67 6.99 -3.00
C ASP A 113 -25.40 5.98 -3.90
N THR A 114 -24.74 4.90 -4.33
CA THR A 114 -25.34 3.93 -5.26
C THR A 114 -26.20 2.91 -4.52
N ILE A 115 -27.42 3.31 -4.16
CA ILE A 115 -28.36 2.46 -3.40
C ILE A 115 -28.59 1.11 -4.10
N GLY A 116 -28.40 0.04 -3.34
CA GLY A 116 -28.70 -1.32 -3.78
C GLY A 116 -27.51 -2.10 -4.33
N THR A 117 -26.35 -1.47 -4.55
CA THR A 117 -25.13 -2.20 -4.93
C THR A 117 -24.56 -3.03 -3.76
N PRO A 118 -23.79 -4.10 -4.03
CA PRO A 118 -23.08 -4.84 -3.01
C PRO A 118 -22.22 -3.95 -2.11
N GLU A 119 -21.50 -2.99 -2.70
CA GLU A 119 -20.64 -2.02 -2.03
C GLU A 119 -21.43 -1.14 -1.06
N ASN A 120 -22.59 -0.61 -1.49
CA ASN A 120 -23.44 0.21 -0.65
C ASN A 120 -24.06 -0.60 0.51
N GLN A 121 -24.46 -1.84 0.25
CA GLN A 121 -24.98 -2.73 1.29
C GLN A 121 -23.92 -3.07 2.34
N GLU A 122 -22.67 -3.24 1.91
CA GLU A 122 -21.54 -3.49 2.80
C GLU A 122 -21.19 -2.26 3.64
N TRP A 123 -21.13 -1.08 3.02
CA TRP A 123 -20.95 0.20 3.71
C TRP A 123 -22.04 0.41 4.79
N ARG A 124 -23.31 0.19 4.45
CA ARG A 124 -24.41 0.27 5.44
C ARG A 124 -24.24 -0.74 6.57
N ARG A 125 -23.85 -1.97 6.27
CA ARG A 125 -23.59 -3.01 7.29
C ARG A 125 -22.47 -2.59 8.22
N HIS A 126 -21.39 -2.02 7.69
CA HIS A 126 -20.31 -1.45 8.50
C HIS A 126 -20.83 -0.34 9.40
N CYS A 127 -21.50 0.68 8.86
CA CYS A 127 -22.06 1.77 9.67
C CYS A 127 -23.01 1.30 10.77
N ASN A 128 -23.84 0.28 10.49
CA ASN A 128 -24.77 -0.28 11.49
C ASN A 128 -24.07 -0.96 12.67
N ALA A 129 -22.79 -1.31 12.56
CA ALA A 129 -21.97 -1.80 13.67
C ALA A 129 -21.56 -0.68 14.66
N TYR A 130 -21.80 0.59 14.31
CA TYR A 130 -21.44 1.79 15.08
C TYR A 130 -22.70 2.62 15.40
N PRO A 131 -23.65 2.09 16.18
CA PRO A 131 -24.94 2.74 16.41
C PRO A 131 -24.83 4.04 17.21
N GLU A 132 -23.81 4.20 18.04
CA GLU A 132 -23.61 5.43 18.82
C GLU A 132 -23.13 6.58 17.93
N GLU A 133 -22.17 6.31 17.05
CA GLU A 133 -21.66 7.23 16.05
C GLU A 133 -22.79 7.69 15.13
N LEU A 134 -23.64 6.76 14.65
CA LEU A 134 -24.82 7.09 13.86
C LEU A 134 -25.81 7.99 14.61
N ARG A 135 -26.07 7.72 15.90
CA ARG A 135 -26.92 8.58 16.74
C ARG A 135 -26.34 9.98 16.88
N GLN A 136 -25.01 10.09 17.07
CA GLN A 136 -24.34 11.38 17.19
C GLN A 136 -24.35 12.15 15.87
N ILE A 137 -24.10 11.49 14.73
CA ILE A 137 -24.19 12.10 13.40
C ILE A 137 -25.59 12.69 13.20
N GLU A 138 -26.64 11.92 13.45
CA GLU A 138 -28.03 12.37 13.29
C GLU A 138 -28.37 13.54 14.22
N ARG A 139 -27.89 13.49 15.47
CA ARG A 139 -28.04 14.60 16.43
C ARG A 139 -27.36 15.88 15.92
N TRP A 140 -26.12 15.78 15.44
CA TRP A 140 -25.39 16.95 14.93
C TRP A 140 -25.98 17.48 13.62
N LYS A 141 -26.49 16.62 12.73
CA LYS A 141 -27.25 17.06 11.53
C LYS A 141 -28.47 17.89 11.93
N LYS A 142 -29.24 17.45 12.93
CA LYS A 142 -30.37 18.24 13.47
C LYS A 142 -29.95 19.59 14.04
N ILE A 143 -28.82 19.66 14.77
CA ILE A 143 -28.28 20.93 15.28
C ILE A 143 -27.88 21.84 14.12
N ARG A 144 -27.15 21.31 13.13
CA ARG A 144 -26.74 22.06 11.94
C ARG A 144 -27.92 22.71 11.22
N ASP A 145 -29.00 21.97 11.07
CA ASP A 145 -30.16 22.41 10.28
C ASP A 145 -31.10 23.34 11.08
N ARG A 146 -31.07 23.31 12.42
CA ARG A 146 -31.97 24.09 13.30
C ARG A 146 -31.31 25.28 13.99
N GLU A 147 -29.99 25.26 14.16
CA GLU A 147 -29.22 26.26 14.91
C GLU A 147 -28.13 26.87 14.00
N PRO A 148 -28.44 27.95 13.24
CA PRO A 148 -27.49 28.57 12.30
C PRO A 148 -26.16 28.98 12.94
N ASP A 149 -26.19 29.48 14.18
CA ASP A 149 -25.00 29.89 14.93
C ASP A 149 -24.02 28.73 15.20
N ARG A 150 -24.52 27.49 15.20
CA ARG A 150 -23.74 26.28 15.46
C ARG A 150 -23.57 25.41 14.22
N ALA A 151 -24.05 25.84 13.06
CA ALA A 151 -23.97 25.07 11.82
C ALA A 151 -22.52 24.69 11.46
N ASN A 152 -21.56 25.61 11.65
CA ASN A 152 -20.15 25.33 11.37
C ASN A 152 -19.51 24.34 12.35
N GLU A 153 -19.89 24.37 13.63
CA GLU A 153 -19.44 23.38 14.62
C GLU A 153 -20.05 22.01 14.29
N ALA A 154 -21.35 21.96 14.05
CA ALA A 154 -22.08 20.75 13.75
C ALA A 154 -21.58 20.08 12.47
N SER A 155 -21.33 20.84 11.39
CA SER A 155 -20.73 20.32 10.15
C SER A 155 -19.35 19.69 10.39
N ARG A 156 -18.49 20.32 11.21
CA ARG A 156 -17.18 19.74 11.56
C ARG A 156 -17.32 18.45 12.36
N ARG A 157 -18.25 18.38 13.32
CA ARG A 157 -18.51 17.18 14.12
C ARG A 157 -19.07 16.03 13.29
N VAL A 158 -20.00 16.33 12.37
CA VAL A 158 -20.53 15.35 11.42
C VAL A 158 -19.42 14.82 10.53
N GLY A 159 -18.63 15.71 9.91
CA GLY A 159 -17.53 15.32 9.04
C GLY A 159 -16.47 14.47 9.77
N TYR A 160 -16.18 14.78 11.04
CA TYR A 160 -15.27 13.97 11.85
C TYR A 160 -15.79 12.55 12.09
N LEU A 161 -17.05 12.40 12.47
CA LEU A 161 -17.66 11.08 12.73
C LEU A 161 -17.83 10.27 11.45
N GLU A 162 -18.32 10.88 10.37
CA GLU A 162 -18.45 10.23 9.05
C GLU A 162 -17.07 9.85 8.49
N GLY A 163 -16.07 10.72 8.65
CA GLY A 163 -14.68 10.43 8.30
C GLY A 163 -14.13 9.24 9.07
N HIS A 164 -14.36 9.18 10.39
CA HIS A 164 -13.94 8.04 11.21
C HIS A 164 -14.54 6.72 10.73
N LEU A 165 -15.85 6.68 10.45
CA LEU A 165 -16.51 5.49 9.92
C LEU A 165 -15.94 5.08 8.55
N LEU A 166 -15.68 6.05 7.68
CA LEU A 166 -15.12 5.82 6.35
C LEU A 166 -13.70 5.24 6.44
N ALA A 167 -12.86 5.80 7.30
CA ALA A 167 -11.51 5.33 7.52
C ALA A 167 -11.46 3.87 8.00
N GLU A 168 -12.28 3.54 9.00
CA GLU A 168 -12.37 2.18 9.54
C GLU A 168 -12.88 1.18 8.49
N PHE A 169 -13.77 1.62 7.60
CA PHE A 169 -14.24 0.79 6.50
C PHE A 169 -13.15 0.49 5.49
N ILE A 170 -12.38 1.52 5.10
CA ILE A 170 -11.27 1.39 4.15
C ILE A 170 -10.16 0.52 4.76
N ARG A 171 -9.79 0.74 6.02
CA ARG A 171 -8.75 -0.04 6.71
C ARG A 171 -9.06 -1.53 6.81
N LYS A 172 -10.35 -1.90 6.86
CA LYS A 172 -10.74 -3.32 6.84
C LYS A 172 -10.59 -3.96 5.46
N ARG A 173 -10.43 -3.15 4.41
CA ARG A 173 -10.50 -3.56 3.00
C ARG A 173 -9.27 -3.23 2.16
N HIS A 174 -8.39 -2.35 2.62
CA HIS A 174 -7.24 -1.92 1.81
C HIS A 174 -6.26 -3.05 1.54
N ALA A 175 -6.20 -4.01 2.46
CA ALA A 175 -5.45 -5.26 2.33
C ALA A 175 -6.35 -6.47 2.04
N ASP A 176 -7.59 -6.29 1.58
CA ASP A 176 -8.50 -7.38 1.15
C ASP A 176 -9.74 -6.83 0.42
N PRO A 177 -9.98 -7.12 -0.88
CA PRO A 177 -9.29 -8.06 -1.77
C PRO A 177 -8.02 -7.48 -2.42
N LEU A 178 -7.42 -8.22 -3.36
CA LEU A 178 -6.24 -7.80 -4.13
C LEU A 178 -6.50 -6.60 -5.08
N ASP A 179 -7.78 -6.37 -5.41
CA ASP A 179 -8.21 -5.47 -6.47
C ASP A 179 -7.82 -3.99 -6.25
N PRO A 180 -7.89 -3.40 -5.05
CA PRO A 180 -7.51 -1.99 -4.84
C PRO A 180 -6.05 -1.72 -5.20
N ILE A 181 -5.11 -2.56 -4.74
CA ILE A 181 -3.70 -2.39 -5.08
C ILE A 181 -3.48 -2.62 -6.58
N LEU A 182 -4.06 -3.68 -7.16
CA LEU A 182 -3.95 -3.94 -8.60
C LEU A 182 -4.51 -2.82 -9.46
N HIS A 183 -5.62 -2.20 -9.04
CA HIS A 183 -6.20 -1.05 -9.72
C HIS A 183 -5.17 0.08 -9.83
N TRP A 184 -4.51 0.45 -8.73
CA TRP A 184 -3.48 1.47 -8.74
C TRP A 184 -2.23 1.10 -9.54
N LEU A 185 -1.78 -0.15 -9.44
CA LEU A 185 -0.65 -0.61 -10.27
C LEU A 185 -0.98 -0.55 -11.77
N ASN A 186 -2.22 -0.87 -12.17
CA ASN A 186 -2.63 -0.72 -13.57
C ASN A 186 -2.66 0.75 -14.00
N ARG A 187 -3.18 1.66 -13.16
CA ARG A 187 -3.16 3.10 -13.46
C ARG A 187 -1.74 3.65 -13.64
N LEU A 188 -0.80 3.21 -12.80
CA LEU A 188 0.62 3.56 -12.92
C LEU A 188 1.21 3.07 -14.24
N GLU A 189 0.87 1.86 -14.68
CA GLU A 189 1.31 1.29 -15.96
C GLU A 189 0.76 2.06 -17.17
N GLU A 190 -0.52 2.46 -17.10
CA GLU A 190 -1.19 3.27 -18.11
C GLU A 190 -0.58 4.68 -18.20
N GLU A 191 -0.36 5.35 -17.06
CA GLU A 191 0.24 6.69 -17.00
C GLU A 191 1.68 6.70 -17.47
N ALA A 192 2.46 5.67 -17.14
CA ALA A 192 3.83 5.52 -17.64
C ALA A 192 3.88 5.26 -19.15
N THR A 193 2.75 4.87 -19.78
CA THR A 193 2.69 4.33 -21.15
C THR A 193 3.71 3.19 -21.38
N ASN A 194 3.97 2.40 -20.34
CA ASN A 194 5.02 1.40 -20.31
C ASN A 194 4.48 0.06 -19.80
N GLN A 195 4.14 -0.85 -20.70
CA GLN A 195 3.66 -2.20 -20.37
C GLN A 195 4.71 -3.10 -19.69
N ALA A 196 5.97 -2.67 -19.63
CA ALA A 196 7.05 -3.36 -18.94
C ALA A 196 7.36 -2.73 -17.57
N LEU A 197 6.53 -1.81 -17.07
CA LEU A 197 6.77 -1.11 -15.80
C LEU A 197 6.99 -2.08 -14.63
N PHE A 198 6.21 -3.17 -14.60
CA PHE A 198 6.30 -4.22 -13.58
C PHE A 198 6.89 -5.53 -14.13
N CYS A 199 7.90 -5.41 -15.00
CA CYS A 199 8.63 -6.53 -15.57
C CYS A 199 10.12 -6.49 -15.22
N TYR A 200 10.71 -7.66 -15.01
CA TYR A 200 12.15 -7.86 -14.96
C TYR A 200 12.56 -8.87 -16.02
N GLY A 201 13.15 -8.37 -17.11
CA GLY A 201 13.28 -9.12 -18.36
C GLY A 201 11.87 -9.52 -18.86
N HIS A 202 11.64 -10.82 -19.03
CA HIS A 202 10.32 -11.36 -19.41
C HIS A 202 9.41 -11.71 -18.23
N PHE A 203 9.86 -11.52 -16.99
CA PHE A 203 9.09 -11.89 -15.81
C PHE A 203 8.21 -10.74 -15.35
N ASN A 204 6.88 -10.89 -15.47
CA ASN A 204 5.92 -9.93 -14.93
C ASN A 204 5.69 -10.18 -13.45
N PHE A 205 6.05 -9.21 -12.61
CA PHE A 205 5.94 -9.30 -11.16
C PHE A 205 4.77 -8.49 -10.56
N LYS A 206 3.94 -7.82 -11.39
CA LYS A 206 2.85 -6.93 -10.92
C LYS A 206 1.92 -7.60 -9.91
N ARG A 207 1.45 -8.80 -10.23
CA ARG A 207 0.55 -9.56 -9.35
C ARG A 207 1.23 -9.98 -8.05
N TYR A 208 2.51 -10.35 -8.10
CA TYR A 208 3.27 -10.71 -6.91
C TYR A 208 3.51 -9.51 -6.01
N LEU A 209 3.82 -8.34 -6.59
CA LEU A 209 3.92 -7.08 -5.84
C LEU A 209 2.61 -6.76 -5.11
N ALA A 210 1.47 -6.88 -5.78
CA ALA A 210 0.17 -6.66 -5.15
C ALA A 210 -0.10 -7.67 -4.01
N GLN A 211 0.26 -8.95 -4.19
CA GLN A 211 0.12 -9.97 -3.14
C GLN A 211 1.02 -9.70 -1.94
N ILE A 212 2.26 -9.25 -2.19
CA ILE A 212 3.21 -8.82 -1.17
C ILE A 212 2.62 -7.64 -0.39
N GLY A 213 2.11 -6.62 -1.09
CA GLY A 213 1.44 -5.46 -0.49
C GLY A 213 0.27 -5.87 0.40
N VAL A 214 -0.69 -6.62 -0.14
CA VAL A 214 -1.86 -7.14 0.61
C VAL A 214 -1.45 -7.96 1.84
N SER A 215 -0.32 -8.65 1.79
CA SER A 215 0.07 -9.55 2.88
C SER A 215 0.31 -8.85 4.22
N HIS A 216 0.52 -7.52 4.25
CA HIS A 216 0.72 -6.78 5.50
C HIS A 216 -0.50 -6.85 6.43
N GLY A 217 -1.71 -6.71 5.89
CA GLY A 217 -2.97 -6.81 6.63
C GLY A 217 -3.50 -8.23 6.82
N GLN A 218 -2.82 -9.24 6.27
CA GLN A 218 -3.28 -10.63 6.27
C GLN A 218 -2.57 -11.50 7.30
N ARG A 219 -3.11 -12.67 7.64
CA ARG A 219 -2.42 -13.67 8.48
C ARG A 219 -1.11 -14.13 7.83
N VAL A 220 -0.10 -14.48 8.63
CA VAL A 220 1.23 -14.91 8.12
C VAL A 220 1.12 -16.08 7.14
N SER A 221 0.22 -17.03 7.39
CA SER A 221 0.02 -18.18 6.52
C SER A 221 -0.56 -17.79 5.15
N TRP A 222 -1.29 -16.67 5.04
CA TRP A 222 -1.92 -16.21 3.81
C TRP A 222 -0.90 -15.96 2.69
N LEU A 223 0.22 -15.29 3.00
CA LEU A 223 1.27 -15.02 2.01
C LEU A 223 1.84 -16.33 1.46
N ARG A 224 2.11 -17.28 2.37
CA ARG A 224 2.61 -18.59 2.01
C ARG A 224 1.62 -19.34 1.15
N GLU A 225 0.36 -19.46 1.58
CA GLU A 225 -0.72 -20.13 0.84
C GLU A 225 -0.89 -19.51 -0.56
N THR A 226 -0.86 -18.18 -0.65
CA THR A 226 -1.03 -17.42 -1.90
C THR A 226 0.13 -17.60 -2.88
N LEU A 227 1.38 -17.59 -2.40
CA LEU A 227 2.56 -17.74 -3.25
C LEU A 227 2.83 -19.20 -3.65
N VAL A 228 2.51 -20.16 -2.76
CA VAL A 228 2.84 -21.58 -2.94
C VAL A 228 1.74 -22.35 -3.66
N GLN A 229 0.47 -21.94 -3.57
CA GLN A 229 -0.68 -22.57 -4.24
C GLN A 229 -0.76 -24.10 -4.05
N GLY A 230 -0.43 -24.59 -2.85
CA GLY A 230 -0.42 -26.03 -2.53
C GLY A 230 0.84 -26.80 -2.97
N GLY A 231 1.86 -26.11 -3.49
CA GLY A 231 3.19 -26.66 -3.73
C GLY A 231 4.00 -26.94 -2.44
N LYS A 232 5.28 -27.28 -2.60
CA LYS A 232 6.20 -27.55 -1.49
C LYS A 232 6.47 -26.28 -0.67
N GLU A 233 6.85 -26.43 0.60
CA GLU A 233 7.08 -25.30 1.51
C GLU A 233 8.08 -24.26 0.97
N ASP A 234 9.09 -24.70 0.22
CA ASP A 234 10.15 -23.84 -0.38
C ASP A 234 9.79 -23.23 -1.75
N SER A 235 8.53 -23.38 -2.19
CA SER A 235 8.08 -22.93 -3.52
C SER A 235 7.83 -21.42 -3.61
N PHE A 236 8.37 -20.62 -2.69
CA PHE A 236 8.36 -19.15 -2.75
C PHE A 236 9.41 -18.58 -3.72
N ARG A 237 10.33 -19.42 -4.22
CA ARG A 237 11.30 -19.02 -5.24
C ARG A 237 10.71 -19.10 -6.65
N ARG A 238 11.06 -18.15 -7.50
CA ARG A 238 10.70 -18.10 -8.93
C ARG A 238 11.92 -17.75 -9.76
N LEU A 239 11.99 -18.31 -10.97
CA LEU A 239 13.00 -17.92 -11.94
C LEU A 239 12.56 -16.61 -12.64
N ALA A 240 13.32 -15.54 -12.45
CA ALA A 240 13.06 -14.23 -13.05
C ALA A 240 14.38 -13.63 -13.55
N GLY A 241 14.44 -13.17 -14.79
CA GLY A 241 15.67 -12.61 -15.37
C GLY A 241 16.85 -13.59 -15.46
N GLY A 242 16.62 -14.90 -15.31
CA GLY A 242 17.68 -15.92 -15.21
C GLY A 242 18.09 -16.28 -13.78
N GLU A 243 17.50 -15.65 -12.77
CA GLU A 243 17.89 -15.76 -11.37
C GLU A 243 16.77 -16.34 -10.50
N GLN A 244 17.14 -16.96 -9.38
CA GLN A 244 16.18 -17.45 -8.39
C GLN A 244 15.83 -16.35 -7.40
N VAL A 245 14.59 -15.86 -7.45
CA VAL A 245 14.08 -14.75 -6.66
C VAL A 245 13.13 -15.28 -5.58
N ASN A 246 13.38 -14.94 -4.32
CA ASN A 246 12.50 -15.27 -3.20
C ASN A 246 11.39 -14.21 -3.04
N LEU A 247 10.17 -14.54 -3.46
CA LEU A 247 9.03 -13.63 -3.38
C LEU A 247 8.45 -13.48 -1.97
N ALA A 248 8.70 -14.43 -1.07
CA ALA A 248 8.19 -14.35 0.30
C ALA A 248 9.01 -13.38 1.15
N PHE A 249 10.30 -13.21 0.85
CA PHE A 249 11.21 -12.38 1.64
C PHE A 249 10.77 -10.90 1.69
N PRO A 250 10.49 -10.20 0.57
CA PRO A 250 9.94 -8.84 0.61
C PRO A 250 8.64 -8.74 1.41
N GLY A 251 7.77 -9.75 1.32
CA GLY A 251 6.50 -9.79 2.07
C GLY A 251 6.67 -9.94 3.57
N LEU A 252 7.67 -10.68 4.04
CA LEU A 252 8.00 -10.73 5.47
C LEU A 252 8.61 -9.42 5.95
N LEU A 253 9.46 -8.80 5.13
CA LEU A 253 10.16 -7.57 5.48
C LEU A 253 9.20 -6.38 5.57
N VAL A 254 8.26 -6.22 4.62
CA VAL A 254 7.25 -5.14 4.67
C VAL A 254 6.34 -5.30 5.88
N ARG A 255 5.95 -6.53 6.24
CA ARG A 255 5.15 -6.82 7.44
C ARG A 255 5.85 -6.40 8.72
N LEU A 256 7.13 -6.75 8.85
CA LEU A 256 7.91 -6.39 10.03
C LEU A 256 8.11 -4.88 10.11
N ALA A 257 8.41 -4.24 8.98
CA ALA A 257 8.57 -2.78 8.94
C ALA A 257 7.28 -2.04 9.29
N ASP A 258 6.15 -2.47 8.73
CA ASP A 258 4.82 -1.87 8.97
C ASP A 258 4.43 -1.97 10.44
N ILE A 259 4.65 -3.14 11.06
CA ILE A 259 4.45 -3.31 12.51
C ILE A 259 5.40 -2.41 13.31
N MET A 260 6.65 -2.27 12.88
CA MET A 260 7.69 -1.53 13.61
C MET A 260 7.64 -0.03 13.43
N ASP A 261 6.92 0.47 12.42
CA ASP A 261 6.66 1.89 12.23
C ASP A 261 5.62 2.38 13.24
N PHE A 262 5.98 2.25 14.52
CA PHE A 262 5.20 2.68 15.67
C PHE A 262 5.28 4.20 15.90
N ASP A 263 5.77 4.98 14.93
CA ASP A 263 5.75 6.43 15.06
C ASP A 263 4.28 6.88 15.12
N ALA A 264 3.90 7.29 16.33
CA ALA A 264 2.73 8.10 16.56
C ALA A 264 2.88 9.37 15.71
N SER A 265 2.09 9.45 14.65
CA SER A 265 1.67 10.72 14.07
C SER A 265 1.10 11.64 15.13
#